data_AF-A0A9E1QPS6-F1
#
_entry.id   AF-A0A9E1QPS6-F1
#
_cell.length_a   1.000
_cell.length_b   1.000
_cell.length_c   1.000
_cell.angle_alpha   90.00
_cell.angle_beta   90.00
_cell.angle_gamma   90.00
#
_symmetry.space_group_name_H-M   'P 1'
#
loop_
_entity.id
_entity.type
_entity.pdbx_description
1 polymer ?
#
loop_
_entity_poly.entity_id
_entity_poly.type
_entity_poly.pdbx_seq_one_letter_code
_entity_poly.pdbx_strand_id
1 'polypeptide(L)'
;DEEYMWELIDSCWIQERWSTSITPKGGFFCEVAAAQDMLFDGPGGYPLEKNWWKKTPDEFKDQMKRYCANCSAAVPMPIPSANDAVDFISLSNEDNLKECGSRRFKRGGTQTFVKKMSKKEIEKNKKNWRPWEHRSFMQATPDLNSKDALIEYAEKESTGKVELDEMIKMGLLKEEDLV
;
A
#
# COMPACT_ATOMS: atom_id res chain seq x y z
N ASP A 1 -10.97 -6.54 21.08
CA ASP A 1 -10.66 -7.93 20.73
C ASP A 1 -9.27 -7.90 20.13
N GLU A 2 -8.28 -8.29 20.92
CA GLU A 2 -6.87 -8.18 20.55
C GLU A 2 -6.47 -9.29 19.56
N GLU A 3 -7.01 -10.49 19.75
CA GLU A 3 -6.77 -11.62 18.86
C GLU A 3 -7.25 -11.31 17.43
N TYR A 4 -8.48 -10.80 17.30
CA TYR A 4 -9.02 -10.42 16.00
C TYR A 4 -8.29 -9.22 15.37
N MET A 5 -7.73 -8.32 16.19
CA MET A 5 -6.88 -7.23 15.68
C MET A 5 -5.60 -7.79 15.03
N TRP A 6 -4.93 -8.73 15.69
CA TRP A 6 -3.73 -9.37 15.14
C TRP A 6 -4.04 -10.20 13.90
N GLU A 7 -5.18 -10.91 13.86
CA GLU A 7 -5.65 -11.62 12.66
C GLU A 7 -5.77 -10.67 11.44
N LEU A 8 -6.31 -9.47 11.65
CA LEU A 8 -6.38 -8.45 10.61
C LEU A 8 -5.01 -7.93 10.20
N ILE A 9 -4.12 -7.64 11.17
CA ILE A 9 -2.77 -7.13 10.92
C ILE A 9 -1.93 -8.14 10.13
N ASP A 10 -2.04 -9.43 10.42
CA ASP A 10 -1.33 -10.49 9.70
C ASP A 10 -1.80 -10.60 8.24
N SER A 11 -3.01 -10.14 7.93
CA SER A 11 -3.58 -10.04 6.58
C SER A 11 -3.54 -8.61 6.00
N CYS A 12 -2.59 -7.78 6.45
CA CYS A 12 -2.53 -6.37 6.07
C CYS A 12 -2.19 -6.19 4.58
N TRP A 13 -3.09 -5.51 3.85
CA TRP A 13 -2.94 -5.25 2.42
C TRP A 13 -1.68 -4.43 2.05
N ILE A 14 -1.17 -3.60 2.96
CA ILE A 14 0.07 -2.83 2.71
C ILE A 14 1.26 -3.78 2.60
N GLN A 15 1.31 -4.81 3.45
CA GLN A 15 2.41 -5.77 3.40
C GLN A 15 2.34 -6.63 2.12
N GLU A 16 1.13 -6.95 1.65
CA GLU A 16 0.94 -7.74 0.43
C GLU A 16 1.25 -6.97 -0.87
N ARG A 17 1.06 -5.64 -0.86
CA ARG A 17 1.03 -4.83 -2.09
C ARG A 17 2.06 -3.73 -2.16
N TRP A 18 2.68 -3.39 -1.03
CA TRP A 18 3.58 -2.25 -0.92
C TRP A 18 4.99 -2.68 -0.52
N SER A 19 5.92 -1.74 -0.65
CA SER A 19 7.35 -1.94 -0.40
C SER A 19 7.77 -1.70 1.06
N THR A 20 8.85 -2.37 1.44
CA THR A 20 9.71 -1.99 2.57
C THR A 20 10.25 -0.56 2.40
N SER A 21 10.67 0.09 3.48
CA SER A 21 11.21 1.45 3.42
C SER A 21 12.54 1.58 4.15
N ILE A 22 13.35 2.54 3.72
CA ILE A 22 14.62 2.91 4.33
C ILE A 22 14.54 4.38 4.73
N THR A 23 14.98 4.70 5.94
CA THR A 23 15.15 6.08 6.41
C THR A 23 16.59 6.27 6.93
N PRO A 24 17.01 7.49 7.27
CA PRO A 24 18.27 7.70 8.00
C PRO A 24 18.36 6.93 9.33
N LYS A 25 17.23 6.47 9.88
CA LYS A 25 17.15 5.65 11.10
C LYS A 25 17.16 4.14 10.84
N GLY A 26 17.32 3.68 9.60
CA GLY A 26 17.46 2.26 9.25
C GLY A 26 16.37 1.72 8.32
N GLY A 27 16.31 0.39 8.22
CA GLY A 27 15.39 -0.36 7.37
C GLY A 27 14.12 -0.80 8.09
N PHE A 28 12.99 -0.68 7.40
CA PHE A 28 11.66 -0.99 7.91
C PHE A 28 10.91 -1.95 7.00
N PHE A 29 10.13 -2.86 7.60
CA PHE A 29 9.33 -3.83 6.86
C PHE A 29 8.19 -3.17 6.06
N CYS A 30 7.77 -1.96 6.45
CA CYS A 30 6.62 -1.24 5.90
C CYS A 30 6.92 0.27 5.86
N GLU A 31 6.51 0.94 4.77
CA GLU A 31 6.68 2.39 4.65
C GLU A 31 5.92 3.19 5.71
N VAL A 32 4.76 2.70 6.15
CA VAL A 32 3.97 3.42 7.16
C VAL A 32 4.64 3.31 8.52
N ALA A 33 5.30 2.18 8.81
CA ALA A 33 6.14 2.04 9.99
C ALA A 33 7.32 3.03 9.97
N ALA A 34 8.01 3.13 8.83
CA ALA A 34 9.09 4.10 8.64
C ALA A 34 8.61 5.56 8.80
N ALA A 35 7.45 5.90 8.23
CA ALA A 35 6.87 7.23 8.33
C ALA A 35 6.46 7.58 9.77
N GLN A 36 5.83 6.64 10.49
CA GLN A 36 5.51 6.82 11.90
C GLN A 36 6.77 7.02 12.76
N ASP A 37 7.80 6.20 12.54
CA ASP A 37 9.07 6.30 13.26
C ASP A 37 9.75 7.67 13.06
N MET A 38 9.76 8.17 11.83
CA MET A 38 10.29 9.50 11.54
C MET A 38 9.44 10.62 12.14
N LEU A 39 8.11 10.49 12.10
CA LEU A 39 7.17 11.53 12.55
C LEU A 39 7.13 11.67 14.07
N PHE A 40 7.16 10.55 14.79
CA PHE A 40 7.03 10.50 16.25
C PHE A 40 8.36 10.29 16.97
N ASP A 41 9.47 10.54 16.27
CA ASP A 41 10.83 10.34 16.79
C ASP A 41 11.06 8.96 17.43
N GLY A 42 10.59 7.92 16.74
CA GLY A 42 10.73 6.54 17.18
C GLY A 42 12.19 6.05 17.20
N PRO A 43 12.41 4.85 17.76
CA PRO A 43 13.75 4.33 18.04
C PRO A 43 14.53 3.87 16.80
N GLY A 44 13.93 3.91 15.61
CA GLY A 44 14.58 3.52 14.37
C GLY A 44 14.31 2.08 13.91
N GLY A 45 14.82 1.82 12.71
CA GLY A 45 14.70 0.56 11.99
C GLY A 45 15.92 -0.35 12.20
N TYR A 46 16.00 -1.41 11.40
CA TYR A 46 17.15 -2.30 11.44
C TYR A 46 18.36 -1.67 10.74
N PRO A 47 19.60 -2.03 11.12
CA PRO A 47 20.79 -1.68 10.36
C PRO A 47 20.70 -2.12 8.90
N LEU A 48 21.18 -1.28 7.98
CA LEU A 48 21.17 -1.52 6.54
C LEU A 48 22.36 -2.37 6.09
N GLU A 49 22.40 -3.60 6.58
CA GLU A 49 23.43 -4.57 6.22
C GLU A 49 23.04 -5.37 4.97
N LYS A 50 24.02 -6.04 4.35
CA LYS A 50 23.71 -6.95 3.24
C LYS A 50 22.69 -7.97 3.72
N ASN A 51 21.61 -8.10 2.95
CA ASN A 51 20.47 -8.95 3.26
C ASN A 51 19.49 -8.48 4.35
N TRP A 52 19.54 -7.21 4.78
CA TRP A 52 18.60 -6.69 5.79
C TRP A 52 17.12 -6.88 5.41
N TRP A 53 16.80 -6.85 4.12
CA TRP A 53 15.45 -6.98 3.55
C TRP A 53 14.90 -8.41 3.43
N LYS A 54 15.66 -9.46 3.79
CA LYS A 54 15.33 -10.88 3.58
C LYS A 54 14.72 -11.48 4.84
N LYS A 55 14.37 -10.62 5.77
CA LYS A 55 13.69 -10.96 7.00
C LYS A 55 12.27 -11.41 6.67
N THR A 56 11.87 -12.50 7.29
CA THR A 56 10.50 -13.00 7.29
C THR A 56 9.61 -12.18 8.24
N PRO A 57 8.28 -12.24 8.10
CA PRO A 57 7.36 -11.59 9.03
C PRO A 57 7.60 -11.90 10.51
N ASP A 58 8.00 -13.14 10.82
CA ASP A 58 8.35 -13.53 12.19
C ASP A 58 9.57 -12.78 12.73
N GLU A 59 10.52 -12.42 11.87
CA GLU A 59 11.75 -11.73 12.24
C GLU A 59 11.57 -10.22 12.41
N PHE A 60 10.44 -9.65 11.98
CA PHE A 60 10.14 -8.22 12.16
C PHE A 60 8.91 -7.94 13.04
N LYS A 61 8.52 -8.92 13.87
CA LYS A 61 7.42 -8.80 14.84
C LYS A 61 7.59 -7.65 15.82
N ASP A 62 8.81 -7.23 16.16
CA ASP A 62 9.01 -6.07 17.04
C ASP A 62 8.59 -4.77 16.34
N GLN A 63 8.91 -4.58 15.05
CA GLN A 63 8.41 -3.43 14.29
C GLN A 63 6.88 -3.51 14.13
N MET A 64 6.32 -4.70 13.88
CA MET A 64 4.85 -4.85 13.82
C MET A 64 4.18 -4.43 15.13
N LYS A 65 4.70 -4.87 16.28
CA LYS A 65 4.21 -4.48 17.61
C LYS A 65 4.29 -2.98 17.86
N ARG A 66 5.34 -2.32 17.38
CA ARG A 66 5.52 -0.87 17.53
C ARG A 66 4.55 -0.05 16.68
N TYR A 67 4.34 -0.44 15.42
CA TYR A 67 3.71 0.46 14.45
C TYR A 67 2.33 -0.01 13.93
N CYS A 68 2.07 -1.32 13.83
CA CYS A 68 0.82 -1.82 13.23
C CYS A 68 -0.42 -1.45 14.05
N ALA A 69 -0.31 -1.52 15.39
CA ALA A 69 -1.40 -1.15 16.30
C ALA A 69 -1.81 0.33 16.18
N ASN A 70 -0.92 1.18 15.66
CA ASN A 70 -1.14 2.62 15.51
C ASN A 70 -1.52 3.03 14.07
N CYS A 71 -1.40 2.12 13.11
CA CYS A 71 -1.54 2.41 11.69
C CYS A 71 -2.98 2.31 11.18
N SER A 72 -3.79 1.41 11.77
CA SER A 72 -5.16 1.08 11.34
C SER A 72 -5.34 0.62 9.88
N ALA A 73 -4.27 0.52 9.08
CA ALA A 73 -4.35 0.20 7.66
C ALA A 73 -5.02 -1.15 7.37
N ALA A 74 -4.84 -2.13 8.25
CA ALA A 74 -5.44 -3.45 8.13
C ALA A 74 -6.95 -3.50 8.44
N VAL A 75 -7.52 -2.43 9.00
CA VAL A 75 -8.93 -2.39 9.41
C VAL A 75 -9.82 -2.00 8.22
N PRO A 76 -10.79 -2.85 7.83
CA PRO A 76 -11.78 -2.53 6.79
C PRO A 76 -12.71 -1.39 7.19
N MET A 77 -12.24 -0.16 7.02
CA MET A 77 -12.99 1.07 7.28
C MET A 77 -13.52 1.67 5.97
N PRO A 78 -14.58 2.49 6.03
CA PRO A 78 -14.99 3.31 4.89
C PRO A 78 -13.79 4.12 4.37
N ILE A 79 -13.60 4.10 3.04
CA ILE A 79 -12.47 4.79 2.41
C ILE A 79 -12.83 6.28 2.32
N PRO A 80 -12.04 7.18 2.94
CA PRO A 80 -12.25 8.61 2.80
C PRO A 80 -11.91 9.07 1.38
N SER A 81 -12.44 10.22 0.97
CA SER A 81 -12.15 10.77 -0.36
C SER A 81 -10.73 11.31 -0.38
N ALA A 82 -9.98 11.01 -1.45
CA ALA A 82 -8.64 11.59 -1.64
C ALA A 82 -8.66 13.11 -1.82
N ASN A 83 -9.85 13.70 -2.08
CA ASN A 83 -10.05 15.15 -2.17
C ASN A 83 -10.39 15.79 -0.82
N ASP A 84 -10.53 15.01 0.25
CA ASP A 84 -10.80 15.56 1.58
C ASP A 84 -9.59 16.37 2.07
N ALA A 85 -9.84 17.56 2.62
CA ALA A 85 -8.77 18.44 3.11
C ALA A 85 -8.15 17.98 4.44
N VAL A 86 -8.76 16.98 5.08
CA VAL A 86 -8.42 16.50 6.42
C VAL A 86 -8.00 15.04 6.40
N ASP A 87 -6.99 14.70 7.20
CA ASP A 87 -6.62 13.30 7.43
C ASP A 87 -7.36 12.78 8.66
N PHE A 88 -7.94 11.58 8.58
CA PHE A 88 -8.56 10.94 9.74
C PHE A 88 -7.50 10.30 10.63
N ILE A 89 -7.58 10.57 11.93
CA ILE A 89 -6.63 10.07 12.93
C ILE A 89 -7.35 9.39 14.11
N SER A 90 -6.68 8.44 14.75
CA SER A 90 -7.16 7.86 16.01
C SER A 90 -6.93 8.83 17.18
N LEU A 91 -7.58 8.57 18.32
CA LEU A 91 -7.34 9.31 19.56
C LEU A 91 -5.86 9.26 19.99
N SER A 92 -5.23 8.09 19.93
CA SER A 92 -3.81 7.95 20.28
C SER A 92 -2.89 8.74 19.35
N ASN A 93 -3.17 8.74 18.04
CA ASN A 93 -2.39 9.53 17.08
C ASN A 93 -2.65 11.03 17.24
N GLU A 94 -3.83 11.45 17.69
CA GLU A 94 -4.09 12.84 18.05
C GLU A 94 -3.14 13.32 19.16
N ASP A 95 -2.99 12.53 20.22
CA ASP A 95 -2.09 12.85 21.32
C ASP A 95 -0.62 12.86 20.86
N ASN A 96 -0.20 11.87 20.08
CA ASN A 96 1.15 11.82 19.51
C ASN A 96 1.44 13.04 18.59
N LEU A 97 0.46 13.45 17.77
CA LEU A 97 0.59 14.59 16.86
C LEU A 97 0.63 15.93 17.61
N LYS A 98 -0.08 16.04 18.73
CA LYS A 98 0.01 17.18 19.65
C LYS A 98 1.42 17.26 20.24
N GLU A 99 1.91 16.14 20.78
CA GLU A 99 3.21 16.05 21.45
C GLU A 99 4.38 16.35 20.50
N CYS A 100 4.40 15.74 19.31
CA CYS A 100 5.45 16.01 18.31
C CYS A 100 5.30 17.39 17.63
N GLY A 101 4.23 18.12 17.95
CA GLY A 101 4.00 19.46 17.45
C GLY A 101 3.75 19.53 15.95
N SER A 102 3.10 18.51 15.38
CA SER A 102 2.84 18.37 13.94
C SER A 102 2.23 19.64 13.33
N ARG A 103 2.86 20.14 12.25
CA ARG A 103 2.41 21.34 11.53
C ARG A 103 1.04 21.16 10.88
N ARG A 104 0.70 19.93 10.46
CA ARG A 104 -0.61 19.62 9.86
C ARG A 104 -1.69 19.56 10.93
N PHE A 105 -1.39 18.97 12.08
CA PHE A 105 -2.29 18.96 13.22
C PHE A 105 -2.59 20.39 13.70
N LYS A 106 -1.54 21.21 13.91
CA LYS A 106 -1.67 22.60 14.38
C LYS A 106 -2.51 23.51 13.47
N ARG A 107 -2.59 23.23 12.17
CA ARG A 107 -3.42 23.99 11.22
C ARG A 107 -4.85 23.46 11.08
N GLY A 108 -5.24 22.46 11.86
CA GLY A 108 -6.57 21.82 11.75
C GLY A 108 -6.72 20.88 10.54
N GLY A 109 -5.61 20.39 9.98
CA GLY A 109 -5.62 19.50 8.80
C GLY A 109 -5.89 18.03 9.12
N THR A 110 -6.43 17.73 10.29
CA THR A 110 -6.68 16.37 10.81
C THR A 110 -8.03 16.32 11.52
N GLN A 111 -8.72 15.19 11.45
CA GLN A 111 -9.99 14.96 12.14
C GLN A 111 -9.95 13.64 12.93
N THR A 112 -10.26 13.71 14.22
CA THR A 112 -10.27 12.51 15.08
C THR A 112 -11.48 11.62 14.81
N PHE A 113 -11.21 10.35 14.52
CA PHE A 113 -12.21 9.32 14.31
C PHE A 113 -12.28 8.40 15.54
N VAL A 114 -13.37 8.50 16.30
CA VAL A 114 -13.55 7.80 17.59
C VAL A 114 -14.41 6.54 17.50
N LYS A 115 -15.00 6.27 16.33
CA LYS A 115 -15.94 5.15 16.18
C LYS A 115 -15.18 3.83 16.29
N LYS A 116 -15.56 3.02 17.27
CA LYS A 116 -15.13 1.63 17.37
C LYS A 116 -15.91 0.79 16.36
N MET A 117 -15.19 -0.01 15.59
CA MET A 117 -15.77 -0.93 14.61
C MET A 117 -16.07 -2.27 15.27
N SER A 118 -17.30 -2.77 15.12
CA SER A 118 -17.63 -4.13 15.54
C SER A 118 -17.14 -5.16 14.51
N LYS A 119 -16.92 -6.41 14.95
CA LYS A 119 -16.57 -7.52 14.04
C LYS A 119 -17.58 -7.67 12.90
N LYS A 120 -18.88 -7.49 13.18
CA LYS A 120 -19.95 -7.53 12.16
C LYS A 120 -19.80 -6.43 11.10
N GLU A 121 -19.43 -5.21 11.49
CA GLU A 121 -19.20 -4.11 10.56
C GLU A 121 -17.94 -4.34 9.72
N ILE A 122 -16.88 -4.85 10.34
CA ILE A 122 -15.63 -5.20 9.65
C ILE A 122 -15.89 -6.24 8.57
N GLU A 123 -16.56 -7.35 8.91
CA GLU A 123 -16.90 -8.40 7.95
C GLU A 123 -17.81 -7.92 6.83
N LYS A 124 -18.73 -7.00 7.13
CA LYS A 124 -19.57 -6.35 6.10
C LYS A 124 -18.72 -5.52 5.15
N ASN A 125 -17.81 -4.70 5.67
CA ASN A 125 -16.96 -3.81 4.87
C ASN A 125 -15.96 -4.60 4.02
N LYS A 126 -15.35 -5.65 4.57
CA LYS A 126 -14.32 -6.49 3.95
C LYS A 126 -14.70 -6.98 2.54
N LYS A 127 -15.99 -7.28 2.30
CA LYS A 127 -16.51 -7.77 1.01
C LYS A 127 -16.14 -6.87 -0.18
N ASN A 128 -16.29 -5.56 -0.01
CA ASN A 128 -16.07 -4.56 -1.06
C ASN A 128 -14.89 -3.65 -0.74
N TRP A 129 -14.07 -4.01 0.24
CA TRP A 129 -12.95 -3.18 0.66
C TRP A 129 -11.76 -3.36 -0.26
N ARG A 130 -11.44 -2.30 -1.01
CA ARG A 130 -10.31 -2.22 -1.94
C ARG A 130 -9.52 -0.95 -1.64
N PRO A 131 -8.81 -0.89 -0.50
CA PRO A 131 -8.14 0.33 -0.05
C PRO A 131 -7.04 0.81 -1.00
N TRP A 132 -6.53 -0.06 -1.89
CA TRP A 132 -5.55 0.28 -2.93
C TRP A 132 -6.18 0.87 -4.20
N GLU A 133 -7.49 0.81 -4.37
CA GLU A 133 -8.20 1.29 -5.56
C GLU A 133 -8.68 2.74 -5.36
N HIS A 134 -7.77 3.70 -5.52
CA HIS A 134 -8.07 5.14 -5.43
C HIS A 134 -8.49 5.77 -6.77
N ARG A 135 -8.34 5.04 -7.87
CA ARG A 135 -8.75 5.43 -9.21
C ARG A 135 -9.37 4.21 -9.88
N SER A 136 -10.33 4.41 -10.78
CA SER A 136 -10.63 3.39 -11.79
C SER A 136 -9.30 3.01 -12.45
N PHE A 137 -8.95 1.72 -12.45
CA PHE A 137 -7.69 1.24 -13.01
C PHE A 137 -7.49 1.82 -14.41
N MET A 138 -6.60 2.81 -14.54
CA MET A 138 -5.99 3.21 -15.80
C MET A 138 -4.60 2.61 -15.75
N GLN A 139 -4.46 1.41 -16.31
CA GLN A 139 -3.14 0.94 -16.66
C GLN A 139 -2.56 2.01 -17.60
N ALA A 140 -1.40 2.56 -17.25
CA ALA A 140 -0.54 3.14 -18.27
C ALA A 140 0.05 1.97 -19.08
N THR A 141 -0.82 1.20 -19.75
CA THR A 141 -0.35 0.54 -20.96
C THR A 141 0.08 1.68 -21.88
N PRO A 142 1.16 1.51 -22.66
CA PRO A 142 1.26 2.25 -23.92
C PRO A 142 -0.12 2.20 -24.59
N ASP A 143 -0.55 3.27 -25.24
CA ASP A 143 -1.81 3.25 -25.97
C ASP A 143 -1.72 2.23 -27.11
N LEU A 144 -1.96 0.96 -26.80
CA LEU A 144 -1.96 -0.15 -27.74
C LEU A 144 -3.22 -0.13 -28.63
N ASN A 145 -4.04 0.92 -28.57
CA ASN A 145 -5.18 1.06 -29.48
C ASN A 145 -4.75 1.50 -30.89
N SER A 146 -3.49 1.90 -31.08
CA SER A 146 -2.92 2.06 -32.42
C SER A 146 -2.06 0.84 -32.79
N LYS A 147 -2.24 0.37 -34.03
CA LYS A 147 -1.41 -0.69 -34.63
C LYS A 147 0.08 -0.40 -34.46
N ASP A 148 0.46 0.85 -34.62
CA ASP A 148 1.86 1.29 -34.55
C ASP A 148 2.47 1.12 -33.16
N ALA A 149 1.69 1.35 -32.09
CA ALA A 149 2.15 1.18 -30.71
C ALA A 149 2.30 -0.30 -30.30
N LEU A 150 1.46 -1.18 -30.85
CA LEU A 150 1.60 -2.64 -30.70
C LEU A 150 2.86 -3.17 -31.37
N ILE A 151 3.15 -2.68 -32.58
CA ILE A 151 4.35 -3.07 -33.34
C ILE A 151 5.61 -2.58 -32.61
N GLU A 152 5.66 -1.32 -32.17
CA GLU A 152 6.82 -0.78 -31.46
C GLU A 152 7.09 -1.49 -30.12
N TYR A 153 6.03 -1.88 -29.40
CA TYR A 153 6.14 -2.66 -28.17
C TYR A 153 6.66 -4.09 -28.45
N ALA A 154 6.11 -4.77 -29.46
CA ALA A 154 6.54 -6.11 -29.86
C ALA A 154 8.00 -6.12 -30.35
N GLU A 155 8.43 -5.10 -31.09
CA GLU A 155 9.83 -4.95 -31.54
C GLU A 155 10.79 -4.70 -30.36
N LYS A 156 10.38 -3.93 -29.34
CA LYS A 156 11.18 -3.71 -28.12
C LYS A 156 11.31 -4.97 -27.24
N GLU A 157 10.24 -5.74 -27.12
CA GLU A 157 10.22 -7.00 -26.36
C GLU A 157 10.84 -8.17 -27.13
N SER A 158 11.09 -8.04 -28.44
CA SER A 158 11.67 -9.10 -29.30
C SER A 158 13.12 -9.51 -28.95
N THR A 159 13.74 -8.90 -27.94
CA THR A 159 14.90 -9.52 -27.26
C THR A 159 14.51 -10.75 -26.41
N GLY A 160 13.21 -11.04 -26.27
CA GLY A 160 12.63 -12.20 -25.59
C GLY A 160 11.42 -12.76 -26.33
N LYS A 161 11.66 -13.41 -27.49
CA LYS A 161 10.79 -14.35 -28.24
C LYS A 161 9.39 -14.60 -27.65
N VAL A 162 8.40 -13.88 -28.14
CA VAL A 162 7.05 -14.42 -28.36
C VAL A 162 6.81 -14.24 -29.86
N GLU A 163 6.75 -15.35 -30.59
CA GLU A 163 6.58 -15.33 -32.04
C GLU A 163 5.17 -14.84 -32.40
N LEU A 164 5.03 -14.15 -33.54
CA LEU A 164 3.78 -13.54 -34.01
C LEU A 164 2.61 -14.54 -34.00
N ASP A 165 2.89 -15.82 -34.28
CA ASP A 165 1.96 -16.95 -34.25
C ASP A 165 1.33 -17.21 -32.87
N GLU A 166 2.04 -16.91 -31.78
CA GLU A 166 1.54 -17.04 -30.41
C GLU A 166 0.54 -15.92 -30.08
N MET A 167 0.77 -14.71 -30.59
CA MET A 167 -0.14 -13.58 -30.39
C MET A 167 -1.47 -13.77 -31.12
N ILE A 168 -1.47 -14.40 -32.30
CA ILE A 168 -2.68 -14.80 -33.02
C ILE A 168 -3.44 -15.86 -32.22
N LYS A 169 -2.74 -16.88 -31.69
CA LYS A 169 -3.36 -17.91 -30.83
C LYS A 169 -3.98 -17.36 -29.55
N MET A 170 -3.39 -16.32 -28.96
CA MET A 170 -3.91 -15.66 -27.77
C MET A 170 -5.07 -14.69 -28.09
N GLY A 171 -5.45 -14.55 -29.36
CA GLY A 171 -6.54 -13.66 -29.80
C GLY A 171 -6.18 -12.17 -29.69
N LEU A 172 -4.90 -11.84 -29.55
CA LEU A 172 -4.40 -10.47 -29.42
C LEU A 172 -4.21 -9.78 -30.78
N LEU A 173 -4.09 -10.57 -31.86
CA LEU A 173 -4.02 -10.13 -33.25
C LEU A 173 -4.87 -11.06 -34.12
N LYS A 174 -5.56 -10.53 -35.13
CA LYS A 174 -6.26 -11.34 -36.14
C LYS A 174 -5.38 -11.43 -37.40
N GLU A 175 -5.42 -12.57 -38.10
CA GLU A 175 -4.68 -12.74 -39.37
C GLU A 175 -5.04 -11.66 -40.41
N GLU A 176 -6.29 -11.19 -40.37
CA GLU A 176 -6.83 -10.11 -41.19
C GLU A 176 -6.07 -8.78 -41.02
N ASP A 177 -5.43 -8.59 -39.87
CA ASP A 177 -4.70 -7.38 -39.51
C ASP A 177 -3.24 -7.38 -40.01
N LEU A 178 -2.75 -8.48 -40.60
CA LEU A 178 -1.37 -8.65 -41.08
C LEU A 178 -1.17 -8.33 -42.58
N VAL A 179 -2.21 -7.81 -43.25
CA VAL A 179 -2.18 -7.39 -44.66
C VAL A 179 -1.91 -5.89 -44.79
#